data_AF-A0A7K2ZIA7-F1
#
_entry.id   AF-A0A7K2ZIA7-F1
#
_cell.length_a   1.000
_cell.length_b   1.000
_cell.length_c   1.000
_cell.angle_alpha   90.00
_cell.angle_beta   90.00
_cell.angle_gamma   90.00
#
_symmetry.space_group_name_H-M   'P 1'
#
loop_
_entity.id
_entity.type
_entity.pdbx_description
1 polymer ?
#
loop_
_entity_poly.entity_id
_entity_poly.type
_entity_poly.pdbx_seq_one_letter_code
_entity_poly.pdbx_strand_id
1 'polypeptide(L)'
;MPALGAGELRYHAVRRRERTIVVSAVAVSAVVVVLLTVGFWAFFVHTLSDPGSPALVGIRIDGDAVTVKSGQCPRDRVRRVEVWDSGTEQRVWRGDQPLTEEGRRGLLPLWEGKGYRASSPAGQPAELPATLDVTVDHGPAYGVSEVFDIAEVRRAVVPPGSYWTREGVRTAEQLDGIPDCGNSSGP
;
A
#
# COMPACT_ATOMS: atom_id res chain seq x y z
N MET A 1 -58.72 2.36 49.61
CA MET A 1 -57.54 1.91 48.83
C MET A 1 -57.53 0.38 48.89
N PRO A 2 -57.82 -0.34 47.79
CA PRO A 2 -57.85 -1.79 47.85
C PRO A 2 -56.41 -2.33 47.93
N ALA A 3 -56.16 -3.22 48.88
CA ALA A 3 -54.89 -3.91 49.02
C ALA A 3 -54.75 -4.93 47.89
N LEU A 4 -53.77 -4.72 47.01
CA LEU A 4 -53.42 -5.65 45.93
C LEU A 4 -53.09 -7.03 46.52
N GLY A 5 -53.69 -8.08 45.98
CA GLY A 5 -53.49 -9.44 46.45
C GLY A 5 -52.05 -9.93 46.20
N ALA A 6 -51.53 -10.78 47.08
CA ALA A 6 -50.15 -11.30 46.99
C ALA A 6 -49.82 -11.98 45.64
N GLY A 7 -50.83 -12.45 44.90
CA GLY A 7 -50.70 -12.98 43.54
C GLY A 7 -50.44 -11.91 42.47
N GLU A 8 -51.07 -10.74 42.55
CA GLU A 8 -50.85 -9.61 41.63
C GLU A 8 -49.46 -8.99 41.85
N LEU A 9 -49.02 -8.88 43.10
CA LEU A 9 -47.67 -8.39 43.42
C LEU A 9 -46.56 -9.31 42.86
N ARG A 10 -46.77 -10.64 42.91
CA ARG A 10 -45.86 -11.62 42.29
C ARG A 10 -45.87 -11.53 40.76
N TYR A 11 -47.04 -11.38 40.15
CA TYR A 11 -47.18 -11.22 38.70
C TYR A 11 -46.47 -9.94 38.19
N HIS A 12 -46.64 -8.82 38.91
CA HIS A 12 -45.95 -7.57 38.58
C HIS A 12 -44.43 -7.66 38.78
N ALA A 13 -43.95 -8.34 39.82
CA ALA A 13 -42.53 -8.53 40.08
C ALA A 13 -41.83 -9.38 38.99
N VAL A 14 -42.47 -10.47 38.55
CA VAL A 14 -41.95 -11.34 37.47
C VAL A 14 -41.90 -10.58 36.15
N ARG A 15 -42.98 -9.87 35.79
CA ARG A 15 -43.06 -9.08 34.55
C ARG A 15 -42.06 -7.91 34.51
N ARG A 16 -41.72 -7.33 35.66
CA ARG A 16 -40.67 -6.30 35.78
C ARG A 16 -39.30 -6.90 35.52
N ARG A 17 -39.02 -8.09 36.09
CA ARG A 17 -37.75 -8.80 35.92
C ARG A 17 -37.52 -9.23 34.47
N GLU A 18 -38.54 -9.77 33.81
CA GLU A 18 -38.48 -10.12 32.38
C GLU A 18 -38.23 -8.89 31.51
N ARG A 19 -38.93 -7.78 31.76
CA ARG A 19 -38.68 -6.52 31.04
C ARG A 19 -37.26 -6.00 31.25
N THR A 20 -36.73 -6.06 32.46
CA THR A 20 -35.34 -5.63 32.73
C THR A 20 -34.34 -6.52 32.01
N ILE A 21 -34.54 -7.84 32.00
CA ILE A 21 -33.68 -8.79 31.28
C ILE A 21 -33.73 -8.51 29.77
N VAL A 22 -34.91 -8.37 29.18
CA VAL A 22 -35.07 -8.09 27.75
C VAL A 22 -34.46 -6.74 27.38
N VAL A 23 -34.68 -5.68 28.17
CA VAL A 23 -34.09 -4.36 27.90
C VAL A 23 -32.57 -4.40 28.00
N SER A 24 -32.01 -5.09 29.00
CA SER A 24 -30.56 -5.25 29.13
C SER A 24 -29.97 -6.06 27.97
N ALA A 25 -30.64 -7.13 27.52
CA ALA A 25 -30.19 -7.94 26.40
C ALA A 25 -30.24 -7.18 25.06
N VAL A 26 -31.26 -6.34 24.85
CA VAL A 26 -31.36 -5.47 23.66
C VAL A 26 -30.28 -4.38 23.70
N ALA A 27 -30.06 -3.76 24.85
CA ALA A 27 -29.03 -2.74 25.01
C ALA A 27 -27.62 -3.31 24.77
N VAL A 28 -27.31 -4.47 25.34
CA VAL A 28 -26.02 -5.16 25.11
C VAL A 28 -25.87 -5.54 23.64
N SER A 29 -26.91 -6.12 23.03
CA SER A 29 -26.90 -6.47 21.60
C SER A 29 -26.67 -5.24 20.72
N ALA A 30 -27.33 -4.11 21.01
CA ALA A 30 -27.14 -2.87 20.27
C ALA A 30 -25.71 -2.34 20.37
N VAL A 31 -25.11 -2.38 21.58
CA VAL A 31 -23.71 -1.99 21.79
C VAL A 31 -22.75 -2.89 21.02
N VAL A 32 -22.97 -4.21 21.03
CA VAL A 32 -22.15 -5.16 20.28
C VAL A 32 -22.23 -4.90 18.78
N VAL A 33 -23.44 -4.66 18.24
CA VAL A 33 -23.62 -4.33 16.82
C VAL A 33 -22.85 -3.07 16.46
N VAL A 34 -22.94 -2.01 17.27
CA VAL A 34 -22.21 -0.75 17.04
C VAL A 34 -20.69 -0.97 17.08
N LEU A 35 -20.18 -1.75 18.03
CA LEU A 35 -18.75 -2.06 18.11
C LEU A 35 -18.29 -2.87 16.89
N LEU A 36 -19.10 -3.81 16.40
CA LEU A 36 -18.79 -4.58 15.20
C LEU A 36 -18.80 -3.71 13.94
N THR A 37 -19.74 -2.78 13.79
CA THR A 37 -19.72 -1.84 12.66
C THR A 37 -18.54 -0.91 12.71
N VAL A 38 -18.20 -0.36 13.88
CA VAL A 38 -17.01 0.50 14.03
C VAL A 38 -15.73 -0.28 13.76
N GLY A 39 -15.61 -1.50 14.30
CA GLY A 39 -14.46 -2.36 14.07
C GLY A 39 -14.31 -2.79 12.62
N PHE A 40 -15.41 -3.18 11.97
CA PHE A 40 -15.44 -3.48 10.54
C PHE A 40 -15.07 -2.26 9.69
N TRP A 41 -15.55 -1.07 10.07
CA TRP A 41 -15.27 0.14 9.33
C TRP A 41 -13.82 0.61 9.50
N ALA A 42 -13.27 0.53 10.71
CA ALA A 42 -11.86 0.77 10.95
C ALA A 42 -10.97 -0.24 10.21
N PHE A 43 -11.33 -1.53 10.23
CA PHE A 43 -10.65 -2.57 9.46
C PHE A 43 -10.72 -2.28 7.97
N PHE A 44 -11.90 -1.98 7.42
CA PHE A 44 -12.09 -1.68 6.01
C PHE A 44 -11.29 -0.46 5.56
N VAL A 45 -11.33 0.64 6.34
CA VAL A 45 -10.52 1.83 6.08
C VAL A 45 -9.04 1.48 6.13
N HIS A 46 -8.59 0.71 7.11
CA HIS A 46 -7.18 0.27 7.20
C HIS A 46 -6.77 -0.60 6.02
N THR A 47 -7.63 -1.54 5.58
CA THR A 47 -7.35 -2.44 4.45
C THR A 47 -7.31 -1.70 3.11
N LEU A 48 -8.08 -0.60 2.97
CA LEU A 48 -8.00 0.27 1.79
C LEU A 48 -6.86 1.30 1.87
N SER A 49 -6.46 1.70 3.09
CA SER A 49 -5.45 2.74 3.30
C SER A 49 -4.03 2.19 3.32
N ASP A 50 -3.87 0.95 3.76
CA ASP A 50 -2.62 0.20 3.70
C ASP A 50 -2.92 -1.06 2.85
N PRO A 51 -2.93 -0.94 1.52
CA PRO A 51 -2.82 -2.14 0.75
C PRO A 51 -1.44 -2.67 1.12
N GLY A 52 -1.40 -3.75 1.89
CA GLY A 52 -0.26 -4.66 1.94
C GLY A 52 -0.04 -5.30 0.56
N SER A 53 -0.05 -4.47 -0.48
CA SER A 53 0.50 -4.75 -1.77
C SER A 53 1.96 -5.07 -1.47
N PRO A 54 2.40 -6.28 -1.82
CA PRO A 54 3.79 -6.66 -1.60
C PRO A 54 4.68 -5.59 -2.22
N ALA A 55 5.85 -5.33 -1.63
CA ALA A 55 6.74 -4.27 -2.10
C ALA A 55 7.22 -4.55 -3.54
N LEU A 56 6.42 -4.08 -4.49
CA LEU A 56 6.56 -4.30 -5.94
C LEU A 56 7.61 -3.38 -6.54
N VAL A 57 8.10 -2.41 -5.78
CA VAL A 57 9.12 -1.47 -6.21
C VAL A 57 10.30 -1.56 -5.25
N GLY A 58 11.48 -1.81 -5.79
CA GLY A 58 12.73 -1.72 -5.06
C GLY A 58 13.58 -0.56 -5.56
N ILE A 59 14.39 0.02 -4.67
CA ILE A 59 15.32 1.10 -4.99
C ILE A 59 16.75 0.69 -4.67
N ARG A 60 17.68 1.22 -5.46
CA ARG A 60 19.12 1.08 -5.26
C ARG A 60 19.77 2.45 -5.44
N ILE A 61 20.66 2.81 -4.52
CA ILE A 61 21.43 4.05 -4.56
C ILE A 61 22.92 3.68 -4.51
N ASP A 62 23.64 3.89 -5.61
CA ASP A 62 25.09 3.69 -5.70
C ASP A 62 25.75 5.06 -5.93
N GLY A 63 26.17 5.71 -4.83
CA GLY A 63 26.64 7.10 -4.89
C GLY A 63 25.50 8.02 -5.33
N ASP A 64 25.64 8.64 -6.49
CA ASP A 64 24.63 9.52 -7.08
C ASP A 64 23.66 8.77 -8.00
N ALA A 65 24.01 7.56 -8.46
CA ALA A 65 23.17 6.77 -9.33
C ALA A 65 22.01 6.16 -8.54
N VAL A 66 20.79 6.49 -8.93
CA VAL A 66 19.58 5.92 -8.35
C VAL A 66 18.88 5.07 -9.39
N THR A 67 18.66 3.81 -9.08
CA THR A 67 17.96 2.86 -9.95
C THR A 67 16.78 2.27 -9.22
N VAL A 68 15.66 2.18 -9.91
CA VAL A 68 14.44 1.56 -9.42
C VAL A 68 14.19 0.28 -10.19
N LYS A 69 13.76 -0.78 -9.49
CA LYS A 69 13.23 -2.00 -10.11
C LYS A 69 11.76 -2.15 -9.74
N SER A 70 10.89 -2.11 -10.74
CA SER A 70 9.49 -2.53 -10.58
C SER A 70 9.37 -4.01 -10.89
N GLY A 71 8.75 -4.78 -10.00
CA GLY A 71 8.28 -6.14 -10.26
C GLY A 71 7.20 -6.13 -11.32
N GLN A 72 7.32 -7.01 -12.31
CA GLN A 72 6.46 -7.01 -13.49
C GLN A 72 6.15 -8.40 -14.00
N CYS A 73 4.97 -8.55 -14.62
CA CYS A 73 4.71 -9.74 -15.41
C CYS A 73 5.44 -9.69 -16.76
N PRO A 74 5.75 -10.85 -17.37
CA PRO A 74 6.53 -10.90 -18.60
C PRO A 74 5.96 -10.10 -19.79
N ARG A 75 4.64 -9.84 -19.81
CA ARG A 75 3.95 -9.08 -20.87
C ARG A 75 3.88 -7.58 -20.60
N ASP A 76 4.18 -7.16 -19.38
CA ASP A 76 4.02 -5.77 -18.99
C ASP A 76 5.18 -4.92 -19.46
N ARG A 77 4.89 -3.66 -19.74
CA ARG A 77 5.87 -2.72 -20.26
C ARG A 77 5.68 -1.38 -19.59
N VAL A 78 6.73 -0.89 -18.94
CA VAL A 78 6.73 0.44 -18.33
C VAL A 78 6.50 1.50 -19.41
N ARG A 79 5.57 2.40 -19.13
CA ARG A 79 5.30 3.58 -19.96
C ARG A 79 5.87 4.84 -19.37
N ARG A 80 5.90 4.93 -18.04
CA ARG A 80 6.35 6.12 -17.34
C ARG A 80 6.82 5.78 -15.93
N VAL A 81 7.79 6.54 -15.46
CA VAL A 81 8.15 6.65 -14.06
C VAL A 81 8.06 8.10 -13.64
N GLU A 82 7.44 8.36 -12.49
CA GLU A 82 7.38 9.67 -11.86
C GLU A 82 7.96 9.58 -10.45
N VAL A 83 8.68 10.62 -10.05
CA VAL A 83 9.35 10.73 -8.76
C VAL A 83 8.86 12.01 -8.12
N TRP A 84 8.33 11.87 -6.91
CA TRP A 84 7.76 12.94 -6.12
C TRP A 84 8.49 13.03 -4.79
N ASP A 85 8.61 14.25 -4.27
CA ASP A 85 8.92 14.48 -2.87
C ASP A 85 7.63 14.25 -2.10
N SER A 86 7.54 13.17 -1.32
CA SER A 86 6.32 12.85 -0.59
C SER A 86 6.05 13.79 0.58
N GLY A 87 7.07 14.53 1.06
CA GLY A 87 6.90 15.52 2.12
C GLY A 87 6.25 16.82 1.62
N THR A 88 6.44 17.16 0.35
CA THR A 88 5.92 18.40 -0.26
C THR A 88 4.91 18.19 -1.37
N GLU A 89 4.68 16.94 -1.77
CA GLU A 89 3.87 16.53 -2.94
C GLU A 89 4.35 17.16 -4.26
N GLN A 90 5.59 17.62 -4.31
CA GLN A 90 6.16 18.23 -5.50
C GLN A 90 6.78 17.15 -6.40
N ARG A 91 6.45 17.18 -7.70
CA ARG A 91 7.12 16.31 -8.67
C ARG A 91 8.57 16.73 -8.85
N VAL A 92 9.49 15.84 -8.48
CA VAL A 92 10.93 16.02 -8.59
C VAL A 92 11.41 15.65 -9.98
N TRP A 93 10.86 14.57 -10.54
CA TRP A 93 11.27 14.08 -11.85
C TRP A 93 10.26 13.16 -12.53
N ARG A 94 10.41 13.02 -13.84
CA ARG A 94 9.63 12.11 -14.68
C ARG A 94 10.48 11.61 -15.83
N GLY A 95 10.37 10.31 -16.11
CA GLY A 95 10.89 9.64 -17.30
C GLY A 95 9.76 8.97 -18.06
N ASP A 96 9.57 9.34 -19.33
CA ASP A 96 8.57 8.80 -20.24
C ASP A 96 9.20 7.81 -21.23
N GLN A 97 8.54 6.67 -21.39
CA GLN A 97 8.81 5.63 -22.37
C GLN A 97 10.29 5.20 -22.40
N PRO A 98 10.69 4.30 -21.47
CA PRO A 98 12.03 3.73 -21.47
C PRO A 98 12.43 3.18 -22.84
N LEU A 99 13.65 3.47 -23.25
CA LEU A 99 14.16 3.13 -24.58
C LEU A 99 14.77 1.73 -24.62
N THR A 100 15.33 1.26 -23.51
CA THR A 100 15.95 -0.07 -23.38
C THR A 100 14.92 -1.15 -23.05
N GLU A 101 15.21 -2.40 -23.41
CA GLU A 101 14.33 -3.53 -23.05
C GLU A 101 14.37 -3.81 -21.54
N GLU A 102 15.49 -3.55 -20.88
CA GLU A 102 15.61 -3.59 -19.43
C GLU A 102 14.71 -2.55 -18.77
N GLY A 103 14.72 -1.31 -19.27
CA GLY A 103 13.86 -0.23 -18.77
C GLY A 103 12.39 -0.50 -19.00
N ARG A 104 12.04 -1.06 -20.16
CA ARG A 104 10.66 -1.50 -20.43
C ARG A 104 10.22 -2.64 -19.51
N ARG A 105 11.15 -3.49 -19.04
CA ARG A 105 10.93 -4.55 -18.04
C ARG A 105 11.13 -4.09 -16.60
N GLY A 106 11.22 -2.78 -16.36
CA GLY A 106 11.19 -2.22 -15.02
C GLY A 106 12.51 -1.89 -14.39
N LEU A 107 13.64 -2.04 -15.08
CA LEU A 107 14.93 -1.54 -14.59
C LEU A 107 15.11 -0.07 -14.99
N LEU A 108 14.78 0.83 -14.07
CA LEU A 108 14.57 2.26 -14.34
C LEU A 108 15.68 3.10 -13.69
N PRO A 109 16.73 3.48 -14.44
CA PRO A 109 17.71 4.43 -13.95
C PRO A 109 17.07 5.83 -13.87
N LEU A 110 16.90 6.35 -12.66
CA LEU A 110 16.28 7.66 -12.47
C LEU A 110 17.26 8.78 -12.86
N TRP A 111 16.72 9.88 -13.39
CA TRP A 111 17.49 11.05 -13.86
C TRP A 111 18.48 10.78 -15.01
N GLU A 112 18.56 9.55 -15.53
CA GLU A 112 19.34 9.25 -16.72
C GLU A 112 18.51 9.55 -17.98
N GLY A 113 18.48 10.81 -18.40
CA GLY A 113 17.60 11.26 -19.49
C GLY A 113 17.78 10.52 -20.82
N LYS A 114 18.98 9.95 -21.08
CA LYS A 114 19.25 9.13 -22.28
C LYS A 114 18.53 7.78 -22.29
N GLY A 115 18.09 7.29 -21.13
CA GLY A 115 17.33 6.05 -20.99
C GLY A 115 15.86 6.17 -21.39
N TYR A 116 15.37 7.40 -21.65
CA TYR A 116 13.95 7.70 -21.85
C TYR A 116 13.73 8.49 -23.14
N ARG A 117 12.54 8.35 -23.74
CA ARG A 117 12.16 9.18 -24.89
C ARG A 117 12.06 10.65 -24.50
N ALA A 118 11.52 10.91 -23.32
CA ALA A 118 11.48 12.24 -22.73
C ALA A 118 11.69 12.13 -21.23
N SER A 119 12.40 13.10 -20.64
CA SER A 119 12.52 13.22 -19.19
C SER A 119 12.48 14.69 -18.79
N SER A 120 11.95 14.95 -17.59
CA SER A 120 11.89 16.31 -17.05
C SER A 120 11.85 16.30 -15.52
N PRO A 121 12.66 17.13 -14.84
CA PRO A 121 13.75 17.93 -15.40
C PRO A 121 14.88 17.03 -15.96
N ALA A 122 15.81 17.62 -16.73
CA ALA A 122 16.82 16.84 -17.46
C ALA A 122 17.92 16.22 -16.57
N GLY A 123 18.01 16.63 -15.30
CA GLY A 123 19.05 16.17 -14.38
C GLY A 123 18.53 15.98 -12.96
N GLN A 124 19.33 15.28 -12.16
CA GLN A 124 19.08 15.04 -10.74
C GLN A 124 19.15 16.35 -9.95
N PRO A 125 18.30 16.54 -8.93
CA PRO A 125 18.48 17.64 -8.00
C PRO A 125 19.84 17.51 -7.28
N ALA A 126 20.41 18.64 -6.87
CA ALA A 126 21.69 18.65 -6.14
C ALA A 126 21.63 17.82 -4.85
N GLU A 127 20.47 17.80 -4.20
CA GLU A 127 20.18 16.96 -3.05
C GLU A 127 18.87 16.21 -3.31
N LEU A 128 18.85 14.92 -2.97
CA LEU A 128 17.62 14.14 -2.99
C LEU A 128 16.73 14.57 -1.81
N PRO A 129 15.40 14.68 -2.00
CA PRO A 129 14.45 14.81 -0.90
C PRO A 129 14.65 13.71 0.16
N ALA A 130 14.25 13.99 1.40
CA ALA A 130 14.34 13.02 2.50
C ALA A 130 13.53 11.75 2.20
N THR A 131 12.37 11.93 1.55
CA THR A 131 11.49 10.84 1.13
C THR A 131 11.17 10.97 -0.36
N LEU A 132 11.30 9.86 -1.09
CA LEU A 132 10.93 9.77 -2.50
C LEU A 132 9.72 8.86 -2.67
N ASP A 133 8.64 9.37 -3.24
CA ASP A 133 7.56 8.54 -3.78
C ASP A 133 7.85 8.28 -5.25
N VAL A 134 8.04 7.01 -5.60
CA VAL A 134 8.25 6.57 -6.96
C VAL A 134 7.01 5.86 -7.46
N THR A 135 6.39 6.43 -8.48
CA THR A 135 5.26 5.84 -9.19
C THR A 135 5.72 5.30 -10.55
N VAL A 136 5.43 4.03 -10.83
CA VAL A 136 5.71 3.36 -12.10
C VAL A 136 4.39 2.96 -12.77
N ASP A 137 4.16 3.52 -13.95
CA ASP A 137 2.96 3.30 -14.76
C ASP A 137 3.25 2.32 -15.91
N HIS A 138 2.45 1.25 -16.01
CA HIS A 138 2.51 0.23 -17.05
C HIS A 138 1.38 0.40 -18.10
N GLY A 139 0.49 1.37 -17.92
CA GLY A 139 -0.64 1.68 -18.78
C GLY A 139 -1.99 1.49 -18.08
N PRO A 140 -3.10 1.41 -18.85
CA PRO A 140 -4.47 1.49 -18.31
C PRO A 140 -4.86 0.32 -17.40
N ALA A 141 -4.02 -0.71 -17.30
CA ALA A 141 -4.27 -1.90 -16.51
C ALA A 141 -3.81 -1.74 -15.05
N TYR A 142 -2.67 -1.10 -14.79
CA TYR A 142 -2.14 -0.92 -13.43
C TYR A 142 -0.89 0.00 -13.39
N GLY A 143 -0.68 0.62 -12.24
CA GLY A 143 0.55 1.29 -11.84
C GLY A 143 0.89 0.93 -10.39
N VAL A 144 2.17 1.02 -10.02
CA VAL A 144 2.65 0.76 -8.66
C VAL A 144 3.32 2.02 -8.11
N SER A 145 3.17 2.30 -6.83
CA SER A 145 3.84 3.40 -6.14
C SER A 145 4.44 2.88 -4.84
N GLU A 146 5.59 3.42 -4.47
CA GLU A 146 6.25 3.12 -3.20
C GLU A 146 6.99 4.36 -2.69
N VAL A 147 6.97 4.54 -1.36
CA VAL A 147 7.66 5.64 -0.68
C VAL A 147 8.92 5.13 0.01
N PHE A 148 10.04 5.78 -0.29
CA PHE A 148 11.38 5.43 0.18
C PHE A 148 11.94 6.51 1.09
N ASP A 149 12.38 6.14 2.30
CA ASP A 149 13.24 6.97 3.13
C ASP A 149 14.70 6.86 2.64
N ILE A 150 15.26 7.97 2.18
CA ILE A 150 16.59 7.97 1.54
C ILE A 150 17.71 7.71 2.55
N ALA A 151 17.54 8.11 3.81
CA ALA A 151 18.52 7.83 4.86
C ALA A 151 18.50 6.35 5.25
N GLU A 152 17.35 5.68 5.22
CA GLU A 152 17.23 4.24 5.40
C GLU A 152 17.87 3.47 4.25
N VAL A 153 17.52 3.80 3.00
CA VAL A 153 18.07 3.14 1.80
C VAL A 153 19.60 3.25 1.76
N ARG A 154 20.16 4.43 2.06
CA ARG A 154 21.61 4.65 2.07
C ARG A 154 22.35 3.90 3.18
N ARG A 155 21.67 3.58 4.29
CA ARG A 155 22.23 2.79 5.39
C ARG A 155 22.18 1.29 5.12
N ALA A 156 21.34 0.85 4.19
CA ALA A 156 21.20 -0.56 3.85
C ALA A 156 22.40 -1.05 3.03
N VAL A 157 22.86 -2.26 3.33
CA VAL A 157 23.83 -2.97 2.49
C VAL A 157 23.06 -3.70 1.40
N VAL A 158 23.11 -3.18 0.18
CA VAL A 158 22.41 -3.74 -0.98
C VAL A 158 23.42 -4.39 -1.94
N PRO A 159 23.48 -5.73 -2.03
CA PRO A 159 24.38 -6.43 -2.94
C PRO A 159 24.11 -6.05 -4.41
N PRO A 160 25.11 -6.11 -5.30
CA PRO A 160 24.91 -5.89 -6.74
C PRO A 160 23.73 -6.69 -7.31
N GLY A 161 22.91 -6.06 -8.16
CA GLY A 161 21.71 -6.68 -8.74
C GLY A 161 20.52 -6.84 -7.79
N SER A 162 20.67 -6.41 -6.53
CA SER A 162 19.59 -6.34 -5.54
C SER A 162 19.11 -4.91 -5.32
N TYR A 163 17.94 -4.79 -4.71
CA TYR A 163 17.21 -3.56 -4.43
C TYR A 163 16.68 -3.60 -3.00
N TRP A 164 16.73 -2.47 -2.33
CA TRP A 164 16.08 -2.28 -1.04
C TRP A 164 14.57 -2.17 -1.23
N THR A 165 13.81 -2.84 -0.36
CA THR A 165 12.36 -2.65 -0.20
C THR A 165 12.04 -2.58 1.28
N ARG A 166 10.83 -2.11 1.62
CA ARG A 166 10.35 -2.08 3.02
C ARG A 166 10.33 -3.46 3.68
N GLU A 167 10.21 -4.52 2.89
CA GLU A 167 10.19 -5.92 3.36
C GLU A 167 11.60 -6.55 3.41
N GLY A 168 12.63 -5.84 2.96
CA GLY A 168 14.00 -6.30 2.92
C GLY A 168 14.60 -6.27 1.51
N VAL A 169 15.87 -6.65 1.41
CA VAL A 169 16.59 -6.62 0.14
C VAL A 169 16.12 -7.77 -0.76
N ARG A 170 15.79 -7.46 -2.02
CA ARG A 170 15.34 -8.42 -3.03
C ARG A 170 16.11 -8.28 -4.34
N THR A 171 16.28 -9.37 -5.07
CA THR A 171 16.82 -9.34 -6.45
C THR A 171 15.76 -8.89 -7.45
N ALA A 172 16.18 -8.55 -8.68
CA ALA A 172 15.25 -8.22 -9.75
C ALA A 172 14.24 -9.36 -10.03
N GLU A 173 14.72 -10.61 -10.04
CA GLU A 173 13.91 -11.80 -10.30
C GLU A 173 12.92 -12.05 -9.15
N GLN A 174 13.34 -11.80 -7.92
CA GLN A 174 12.45 -11.91 -6.76
C GLN A 174 11.34 -10.87 -6.81
N LEU A 175 11.61 -9.65 -7.29
CA LEU A 175 10.59 -8.62 -7.51
C LEU A 175 9.64 -9.02 -8.65
N ASP A 176 10.15 -9.55 -9.75
CA ASP A 176 9.32 -10.02 -10.88
C ASP A 176 8.47 -11.24 -10.55
N GLY A 177 8.83 -12.00 -9.52
CA GLY A 177 8.04 -13.12 -9.01
C GLY A 177 6.92 -12.73 -8.03
N ILE A 178 6.80 -11.46 -7.64
CA ILE A 178 5.78 -10.99 -6.70
C ILE A 178 4.40 -10.83 -7.35
N PRO A 179 4.23 -10.16 -8.51
CA PRO A 179 2.92 -9.98 -9.11
C PRO A 179 2.29 -11.34 -9.46
N ASP A 180 0.99 -11.50 -9.18
CA ASP A 180 0.22 -12.60 -9.74
C ASP A 180 -0.07 -12.32 -11.21
N CYS A 181 0.67 -13.00 -12.07
CA CYS A 181 0.59 -12.81 -13.51
C CYS A 181 -0.52 -13.64 -14.19
N GLY A 182 -1.41 -14.24 -13.40
CA GLY A 182 -2.58 -14.95 -13.93
C GLY A 182 -2.19 -16.22 -14.67
N ASN A 183 -1.31 -17.04 -14.09
CA ASN A 183 -1.13 -18.42 -14.54
C ASN A 183 -2.37 -19.23 -14.18
N SER A 184 -3.40 -19.19 -15.02
CA SER A 184 -4.33 -20.31 -15.18
C SER A 184 -3.57 -21.48 -15.82
N SER A 185 -2.75 -22.12 -15.01
CA SER A 185 -2.18 -23.44 -15.25
C SER A 185 -2.28 -24.20 -13.95
N GLY A 186 -3.52 -24.34 -13.46
CA GLY A 186 -3.83 -25.42 -12.53
C GLY A 186 -3.77 -26.75 -13.29
N PRO A 187 -3.24 -27.82 -12.69
CA PRO A 187 -3.41 -29.17 -13.22
C PRO A 187 -4.89 -29.58 -13.32
#